data_AF-A0A2S3R8S4-F1
#
_entry.id   AF-A0A2S3R8S4-F1
#
_cell.length_a   1.000
_cell.length_b   1.000
_cell.length_c   1.000
_cell.angle_alpha   90.00
_cell.angle_beta   90.00
_cell.angle_gamma   90.00
#
_symmetry.space_group_name_H-M   'P 1'
#
loop_
_entity.id
_entity.type
_entity.pdbx_description
1 polymer ?
#
loop_
_entity_poly.entity_id
_entity_poly.type
_entity_poly.pdbx_seq_one_letter_code
_entity_poly.pdbx_strand_id
1 'polypeptide(L)'
;MSGIPEITAYPLPTAQQLPANLARWSLESRRAVLLVHDMQRYFLRPLPESLRAGLVANAARLRRWCVEQGVQIAYTAQPGSMT
;
A
#
# COMPACT_ATOMS: atom_id res chain seq x y z
N MET A 1 -14.43 -9.17 18.26
CA MET A 1 -13.62 -9.93 17.28
C MET A 1 -13.47 -9.04 16.06
N SER A 2 -12.25 -8.84 15.58
CA SER A 2 -11.91 -7.87 14.52
C SER A 2 -12.52 -8.19 13.15
N GLY A 3 -13.01 -9.41 12.93
CA GLY A 3 -13.47 -9.89 11.61
C GLY A 3 -12.32 -10.12 10.60
N ILE A 4 -11.07 -9.84 11.01
CA ILE A 4 -9.88 -10.04 10.19
C ILE A 4 -9.35 -11.45 10.47
N PRO A 5 -9.27 -12.33 9.47
CA PRO A 5 -8.75 -13.68 9.67
C PRO A 5 -7.23 -13.65 9.90
N GLU A 6 -6.70 -14.77 10.37
CA GLU A 6 -5.25 -15.04 10.30
C GLU A 6 -4.78 -14.98 8.84
N ILE A 7 -3.68 -14.26 8.59
CA ILE A 7 -3.15 -14.05 7.25
C ILE A 7 -1.90 -14.90 7.09
N THR A 8 -1.96 -15.93 6.25
CA THR A 8 -0.78 -16.74 5.90
C THR A 8 0.17 -15.90 5.05
N ALA A 9 1.48 -16.05 5.27
CA ALA A 9 2.48 -15.36 4.48
C ALA A 9 2.43 -15.79 3.01
N TYR A 10 2.57 -14.84 2.09
CA TYR A 10 2.64 -15.08 0.66
C TYR A 10 3.63 -14.10 0.01
N PRO A 11 4.25 -14.46 -1.13
CA PRO A 11 5.16 -13.56 -1.83
C PRO A 11 4.38 -12.42 -2.48
N LEU A 12 4.93 -11.20 -2.39
CA LEU A 12 4.43 -10.08 -3.19
C LEU A 12 4.68 -10.37 -4.69
N PRO A 13 3.74 -10.00 -5.58
CA PRO A 13 3.88 -10.29 -6.99
C PRO A 13 5.02 -9.49 -7.62
N THR A 14 5.64 -10.08 -8.63
CA THR A 14 6.59 -9.43 -9.53
C THR A 14 5.90 -8.93 -10.79
N ALA A 15 6.61 -8.12 -11.59
CA ALA A 15 6.09 -7.60 -12.86
C ALA A 15 5.61 -8.71 -13.81
N GLN A 16 6.24 -9.89 -13.80
CA GLN A 16 5.90 -11.02 -14.67
C GLN A 16 4.63 -11.76 -14.24
N GLN A 17 4.16 -11.53 -13.01
CA GLN A 17 2.97 -12.19 -12.45
C GLN A 17 1.72 -11.30 -12.56
N LEU A 18 1.87 -10.05 -13.02
CA LEU A 18 0.76 -9.14 -13.19
C LEU A 18 -0.06 -9.49 -14.45
N PRO A 19 -1.40 -9.36 -14.41
CA PRO A 19 -2.22 -9.53 -15.60
C PRO A 19 -1.93 -8.41 -16.62
N ALA A 20 -2.21 -8.68 -17.89
CA ALA A 20 -2.07 -7.69 -18.94
C ALA A 20 -3.06 -6.53 -18.74
N ASN A 21 -2.54 -5.30 -18.65
CA ASN A 21 -3.36 -4.11 -18.59
C ASN A 21 -4.12 -3.89 -19.91
N LEU A 22 -5.43 -3.64 -19.84
CA LEU A 22 -6.26 -3.28 -20.99
C LEU A 22 -6.25 -1.78 -21.27
N ALA A 23 -6.26 -0.96 -20.21
CA ALA A 23 -6.13 0.49 -20.32
C ALA A 23 -4.70 0.89 -20.76
N ARG A 24 -4.56 2.14 -21.23
CA ARG A 24 -3.29 2.72 -21.71
C ARG A 24 -2.98 4.04 -20.99
N TRP A 25 -3.39 4.16 -19.73
CA TRP A 25 -3.10 5.36 -18.94
C TRP A 25 -1.62 5.45 -18.60
N SER A 26 -1.12 6.68 -18.61
CA SER A 26 0.23 7.01 -18.15
C SER A 26 0.14 7.87 -16.90
N LEU A 27 1.01 7.62 -15.93
CA LEU A 27 1.08 8.40 -14.70
C LEU A 27 1.76 9.74 -15.00
N GLU A 28 1.08 10.84 -14.70
CA GLU A 28 1.65 12.19 -14.75
C GLU A 28 1.67 12.79 -13.35
N SER A 29 2.86 13.09 -12.81
CA SER A 29 3.01 13.51 -11.41
C SER A 29 2.14 14.71 -11.02
N ARG A 30 2.03 15.70 -11.93
CA ARG A 30 1.20 16.90 -11.77
C ARG A 30 -0.32 16.65 -11.73
N ARG A 31 -0.77 15.44 -12.08
CA ARG A 31 -2.18 15.01 -12.08
C ARG A 31 -2.46 13.91 -11.06
N ALA A 32 -1.43 13.46 -10.33
CA ALA A 32 -1.50 12.29 -9.48
C ALA A 32 -1.61 12.65 -8.00
N VAL A 33 -2.23 11.74 -7.25
CA VAL A 33 -2.19 11.70 -5.78
C VAL A 33 -1.77 10.29 -5.39
N LEU A 34 -0.81 10.16 -4.47
CA LEU A 34 -0.52 8.89 -3.82
C LEU A 34 -1.44 8.74 -2.61
N LEU A 35 -2.34 7.75 -2.65
CA LEU A 35 -3.17 7.37 -1.51
C LEU A 35 -2.49 6.25 -0.71
N VAL A 36 -2.02 6.57 0.50
CA VAL A 36 -1.52 5.60 1.47
C VAL A 36 -2.71 5.13 2.32
N HIS A 37 -3.35 4.07 1.85
CA HIS A 37 -4.64 3.62 2.36
C HIS A 37 -4.50 2.73 3.60
N ASP A 38 -5.05 3.17 4.74
CA ASP A 38 -5.23 2.40 5.98
C ASP A 38 -3.99 1.63 6.47
N MET A 39 -2.79 2.19 6.24
CA MET A 39 -1.51 1.67 6.73
C MET A 39 -1.31 1.87 8.25
N GLN A 40 -2.41 1.83 9.00
CA GLN A 40 -2.43 1.96 10.46
C GLN A 40 -1.91 0.67 11.12
N ARG A 41 -1.33 0.82 12.31
CA ARG A 41 -0.81 -0.32 13.10
C ARG A 41 -1.84 -1.42 13.33
N TYR A 42 -3.12 -1.08 13.44
CA TYR A 42 -4.19 -2.06 13.62
C TYR A 42 -4.28 -3.03 12.42
N PHE A 43 -4.35 -2.51 11.20
CA PHE A 43 -4.45 -3.33 9.98
C PHE A 43 -3.15 -4.04 9.60
N LEU A 44 -2.00 -3.48 9.97
CA LEU A 44 -0.71 -4.09 9.69
C LEU A 44 -0.32 -5.17 10.71
N ARG A 45 -0.97 -5.23 11.88
CA ARG A 45 -0.65 -6.19 12.94
C ARG A 45 -0.89 -7.66 12.54
N PRO A 46 -1.97 -8.02 11.84
CA PRO A 46 -2.23 -9.42 11.45
C PRO A 46 -1.34 -9.92 10.30
N LEU A 47 -0.59 -9.04 9.63
CA LEU A 47 0.31 -9.44 8.55
C LEU A 47 1.55 -10.13 9.14
N PRO A 48 1.96 -11.30 8.61
CA PRO A 48 3.25 -11.89 8.95
C PRO A 48 4.40 -10.93 8.64
N GLU A 49 5.45 -11.00 9.44
CA GLU A 49 6.56 -10.02 9.37
C GLU A 49 7.20 -9.94 7.98
N SER A 50 7.41 -11.09 7.33
CA SER A 50 7.98 -11.16 5.98
C SER A 50 7.14 -10.41 4.93
N LEU A 51 5.82 -10.50 5.03
CA LEU A 51 4.89 -9.80 4.15
C LEU A 51 4.81 -8.31 4.50
N ARG A 52 4.70 -8.00 5.79
CA ARG A 52 4.60 -6.63 6.31
C ARG A 52 5.83 -5.79 5.95
N ALA A 53 7.04 -6.35 6.16
CA ALA A 53 8.28 -5.67 5.85
C ALA A 53 8.39 -5.33 4.36
N GLY A 54 8.08 -6.29 3.47
CA GLY A 54 8.08 -6.07 2.02
C GLY A 54 7.07 -5.00 1.58
N LEU A 55 5.85 -5.06 2.12
CA LEU A 55 4.80 -4.08 1.85
C LEU A 55 5.23 -2.66 2.26
N VAL A 56 5.66 -2.49 3.51
CA VAL A 56 6.02 -1.19 4.07
C VAL A 56 7.25 -0.61 3.37
N ALA A 57 8.25 -1.44 3.06
CA ALA A 57 9.43 -1.00 2.32
C ALA A 57 9.07 -0.48 0.91
N ASN A 58 8.20 -1.18 0.18
CA ASN A 58 7.73 -0.73 -1.13
C ASN A 58 6.92 0.56 -1.05
N ALA A 59 6.00 0.66 -0.09
CA ALA A 59 5.20 1.87 0.13
C ALA A 59 6.08 3.08 0.50
N ALA A 60 7.12 2.88 1.31
CA ALA A 60 8.06 3.93 1.67
C ALA A 60 8.89 4.41 0.45
N ARG A 61 9.37 3.50 -0.39
CA ARG A 61 10.06 3.84 -1.65
C ARG A 61 9.16 4.62 -2.60
N LEU A 62 7.93 4.16 -2.79
CA LEU A 62 6.93 4.83 -3.64
C LEU A 62 6.62 6.23 -3.12
N ARG A 63 6.35 6.37 -1.80
CA ARG A 63 6.11 7.67 -1.17
C ARG A 63 7.28 8.62 -1.36
N ARG A 64 8.51 8.14 -1.15
CA ARG A 64 9.72 8.96 -1.35
C ARG A 64 9.78 9.50 -2.77
N TRP A 65 9.62 8.64 -3.77
CA TRP A 65 9.59 9.04 -5.17
C TRP A 65 8.47 10.06 -5.45
N CYS A 66 7.26 9.82 -4.92
CA CYS A 66 6.14 10.75 -5.07
C CYS A 66 6.46 12.14 -4.51
N VAL A 67 7.09 12.23 -3.33
CA VAL A 67 7.56 13.51 -2.76
C VAL A 67 8.60 14.17 -3.66
N GLU A 68 9.60 13.41 -4.14
CA GLU A 68 10.64 13.91 -5.05
C GLU A 68 10.07 14.43 -6.38
N GLN A 69 8.93 13.90 -6.82
CA GLN A 69 8.24 14.29 -8.06
C GLN A 69 7.11 15.31 -7.87
N GLY A 70 6.91 15.82 -6.65
CA GLY A 70 5.85 16.79 -6.34
C GLY A 70 4.42 16.22 -6.41
N VAL A 71 4.26 14.90 -6.31
CA VAL A 71 2.96 14.23 -6.22
C VAL A 71 2.36 14.46 -4.84
N GLN A 72 1.08 14.87 -4.78
CA GLN A 72 0.37 15.04 -3.52
C GLN A 72 0.25 13.69 -2.79
N ILE A 73 0.53 13.67 -1.49
CA ILE A 73 0.37 12.48 -0.65
C ILE A 73 -0.92 12.63 0.17
N ALA A 74 -1.75 11.59 0.19
CA ALA A 74 -2.95 11.49 1.01
C ALA A 74 -2.88 10.24 1.88
N TYR A 75 -3.35 10.33 3.12
CA TYR A 75 -3.44 9.22 4.06
C TYR A 75 -4.88 9.04 4.49
N THR A 76 -5.37 7.80 4.50
CA THR A 76 -6.59 7.45 5.22
C THR A 76 -6.20 6.80 6.54
N ALA A 77 -7.03 7.08 7.54
CA ALA A 77 -6.92 6.48 8.85
C ALA A 77 -8.31 6.45 9.47
N GLN A 78 -8.70 5.30 10.00
CA GLN A 78 -9.92 5.18 10.78
C GLN A 78 -9.76 5.94 12.11
N PRO A 79 -10.78 6.68 12.55
CA PRO A 79 -10.69 7.58 13.71
C PRO A 79 -10.56 6.86 15.06
N GLY A 80 -10.90 5.56 15.15
CA GLY A 80 -10.87 4.78 16.39
C GLY A 80 -12.12 3.90 16.54
N SER A 81 -12.22 3.16 17.64
CA SER A 81 -13.22 2.09 17.95
C SER A 81 -12.86 0.68 17.46
N MET A 82 -11.64 0.49 16.96
CA MET A 82 -11.14 -0.82 16.53
C MET A 82 -10.49 -1.56 17.72
N THR A 83 -11.33 -2.10 18.61
CA THR A 83 -10.90 -3.03 19.68
C THR A 83 -10.80 -4.45 19.17
#